data_AF-A0A966QGI3-F1
#
_entry.id   AF-A0A966QGI3-F1
#
_cell.length_a   1.000
_cell.length_b   1.000
_cell.length_c   1.000
_cell.angle_alpha   90.00
_cell.angle_beta   90.00
_cell.angle_gamma   90.00
#
_symmetry.space_group_name_H-M   'P 1'
#
loop_
_entity.id
_entity.type
_entity.pdbx_description
1 polymer ?
#
loop_
_entity_poly.entity_id
_entity_poly.type
_entity_poly.pdbx_seq_one_letter_code
_entity_poly.pdbx_strand_id
1 'polypeptide(L)'
;MSTVVGPRRGKHRPPTASEILRDRARRATESMTTNLQGGSIRYRLFGTFFVVVSLLGVMFVRVAWLQTIGSSGYREASIAQRTRISVIDAERGSILDRNGRELALPVPTKTVFADPEFVTDPVGAARSIAVALALTPEQEVELAAKLQDKTSKYVPIARQATLEISDALMALKLDG
;
A
#
# COMPACT_ATOMS: atom_id res chain seq x y z
N MET A 1 -63.79 -53.72 67.25
CA MET A 1 -62.65 -54.65 67.02
C MET A 1 -61.86 -54.09 65.84
N SER A 2 -60.68 -53.53 66.10
CA SER A 2 -59.87 -52.77 65.12
C SER A 2 -58.96 -53.72 64.35
N THR A 3 -59.03 -53.72 63.02
CA THR A 3 -58.17 -54.52 62.14
C THR A 3 -56.98 -53.67 61.66
N VAL A 4 -55.78 -54.16 61.95
CA VAL A 4 -54.50 -53.55 61.59
C VAL A 4 -54.13 -53.94 60.16
N VAL A 5 -53.84 -52.93 59.32
CA VAL A 5 -53.36 -53.06 57.93
C VAL A 5 -51.82 -53.15 57.94
N GLY A 6 -51.26 -54.21 57.36
CA GLY A 6 -49.81 -54.39 57.20
C GLY A 6 -49.19 -53.56 56.07
N PRO A 7 -47.88 -53.25 56.13
CA PRO A 7 -47.24 -52.35 55.16
C PRO A 7 -46.95 -53.05 53.82
N ARG A 8 -47.26 -52.36 52.72
CA ARG A 8 -46.99 -52.78 51.34
C ARG A 8 -45.50 -52.66 51.01
N ARG A 9 -44.86 -53.78 50.65
CA ARG A 9 -43.52 -53.81 50.03
C ARG A 9 -43.50 -53.00 48.72
N GLY A 10 -42.65 -51.98 48.65
CA GLY A 10 -42.38 -51.23 47.42
C GLY A 10 -41.69 -52.12 46.37
N LYS A 11 -42.18 -52.10 45.15
CA LYS A 11 -41.57 -52.81 44.00
C LYS A 11 -40.25 -52.11 43.61
N HIS A 12 -39.15 -52.86 43.55
CA HIS A 12 -37.97 -52.42 42.80
C HIS A 12 -38.33 -52.33 41.32
N ARG A 13 -38.24 -51.12 40.77
CA ARG A 13 -38.50 -50.85 39.36
C ARG A 13 -37.18 -50.99 38.60
N PRO A 14 -37.14 -51.71 37.46
CA PRO A 14 -35.94 -51.76 36.64
C PRO A 14 -35.60 -50.35 36.13
N PRO A 15 -34.31 -50.00 36.02
CA PRO A 15 -33.88 -48.69 35.56
C PRO A 15 -34.42 -48.41 34.16
N THR A 16 -34.87 -47.18 33.96
CA THR A 16 -35.48 -46.75 32.69
C THR A 16 -34.38 -46.59 31.64
N ALA A 17 -34.68 -46.84 30.36
CA ALA A 17 -33.70 -46.72 29.28
C ALA A 17 -32.97 -45.35 29.26
N SER A 18 -33.68 -44.27 29.64
CA SER A 18 -33.10 -42.93 29.77
C SER A 18 -32.06 -42.81 30.88
N GLU A 19 -32.20 -43.55 31.98
CA GLU A 19 -31.23 -43.56 33.10
C GLU A 19 -29.96 -44.30 32.71
N ILE A 20 -30.09 -45.42 31.98
CA ILE A 20 -28.95 -46.18 31.45
C ILE A 20 -28.17 -45.34 30.43
N LEU A 21 -28.89 -44.60 29.58
CA LEU A 21 -28.26 -43.69 28.61
C LEU A 21 -27.55 -42.53 29.30
N ARG A 22 -28.15 -41.96 30.36
CA ARG A 22 -27.51 -40.89 31.16
C ARG A 22 -26.27 -41.39 31.91
N ASP A 23 -26.31 -42.58 32.49
CA ASP A 23 -25.16 -43.18 33.17
C ASP A 23 -24.03 -43.53 32.20
N ARG A 24 -24.36 -43.97 30.97
CA ARG A 24 -23.35 -44.15 29.90
C ARG A 24 -22.76 -42.83 29.45
N ALA A 25 -23.59 -41.81 29.24
CA ALA A 25 -23.14 -40.48 28.85
C ALA A 25 -22.20 -39.89 29.90
N ARG A 26 -22.55 -40.04 31.19
CA ARG A 26 -21.76 -39.57 32.34
C ARG A 26 -20.42 -40.30 32.45
N ARG A 27 -20.39 -41.62 32.29
CA ARG A 27 -19.14 -42.41 32.26
C ARG A 27 -18.26 -42.10 31.06
N ALA A 28 -18.86 -41.84 29.90
CA ALA A 28 -18.12 -41.41 28.71
C ALA A 28 -17.44 -40.05 28.92
N THR A 29 -18.13 -39.11 29.57
CA THR A 29 -17.55 -37.78 29.88
C THR A 29 -16.45 -37.84 30.94
N GLU A 30 -16.59 -38.68 31.97
CA GLU A 30 -15.52 -38.91 32.97
C GLU A 30 -14.28 -39.56 32.35
N SER A 31 -14.42 -40.50 31.41
CA SER A 31 -13.28 -41.16 30.76
C SER A 31 -12.44 -40.24 29.86
N MET A 32 -13.03 -39.15 29.38
CA MET A 32 -12.37 -38.20 28.48
C MET A 32 -11.53 -37.16 29.23
N THR A 33 -11.89 -36.86 30.48
CA THR A 33 -11.15 -35.89 31.32
C THR A 33 -10.10 -36.55 32.23
N THR A 34 -10.22 -37.85 32.49
CA THR A 34 -9.33 -38.62 33.38
C THR A 34 -7.98 -39.00 32.77
N ASN A 35 -7.79 -38.83 31.46
CA ASN A 35 -6.52 -39.11 30.76
C ASN A 35 -5.72 -37.85 30.35
N LEU A 36 -6.11 -36.66 30.83
CA LEU A 36 -5.26 -35.47 30.75
C LEU A 36 -4.22 -35.54 31.88
N GLN A 37 -3.33 -36.53 31.82
CA GLN A 37 -2.21 -36.66 32.75
C GLN A 37 -1.19 -35.55 32.43
N GLY A 38 -1.39 -34.37 33.03
CA GLY A 38 -0.56 -33.17 32.86
C GLY A 38 0.83 -33.26 33.51
N GLY A 39 1.45 -34.44 33.53
CA GLY A 39 2.78 -34.68 34.09
C GLY A 39 3.89 -34.37 33.08
N SER A 40 4.04 -33.09 32.71
CA SER A 40 5.18 -32.43 32.01
C SER A 40 4.74 -31.29 31.08
N ILE A 41 3.45 -30.92 31.05
CA ILE A 41 2.92 -29.81 30.25
C ILE A 41 3.71 -28.52 30.48
N ARG A 42 4.06 -28.22 31.73
CA ARG A 42 4.90 -27.06 32.08
C ARG A 42 6.24 -27.06 31.34
N TYR A 43 6.97 -28.18 31.31
CA TYR A 43 8.28 -28.27 30.66
C TYR A 43 8.18 -28.22 29.15
N ARG A 44 7.13 -28.79 28.57
CA ARG A 44 6.86 -28.70 27.12
C ARG A 44 6.50 -27.27 26.72
N LEU A 45 5.66 -26.59 27.49
CA LEU A 45 5.32 -25.17 27.26
C LEU A 45 6.54 -24.27 27.40
N PHE A 46 7.36 -24.45 28.44
CA PHE A 46 8.61 -23.71 28.61
C PHE A 46 9.60 -24.00 27.47
N GLY A 47 9.71 -25.25 27.02
CA GLY A 47 10.54 -25.62 25.88
C GLY A 47 10.09 -24.95 24.58
N THR A 48 8.79 -25.02 24.25
CA THR A 48 8.24 -24.36 23.06
C THR A 48 8.38 -22.84 23.14
N PHE A 49 8.11 -22.23 24.29
CA PHE A 49 8.30 -20.80 24.50
C PHE A 49 9.76 -20.39 24.28
N PHE A 50 10.71 -21.13 24.87
CA PHE A 50 12.13 -20.84 24.71
C PHE A 50 12.59 -20.96 23.26
N VAL A 51 12.12 -21.97 22.52
CA VAL A 51 12.42 -22.13 21.09
C VAL A 51 11.90 -20.94 20.29
N VAL A 52 10.65 -20.53 20.50
CA VAL A 52 10.06 -19.39 19.80
C VAL A 52 10.80 -18.09 20.11
N VAL A 53 11.10 -17.83 21.38
CA VAL A 53 11.86 -16.64 21.80
C VAL A 53 13.26 -16.64 21.22
N SER A 54 13.94 -17.79 21.20
CA SER A 54 15.28 -17.90 20.61
C SER A 54 15.25 -17.60 19.11
N LEU A 55 14.25 -18.11 18.40
CA LEU A 55 14.10 -17.89 16.96
C LEU A 55 13.83 -16.42 16.63
N LEU A 56 12.96 -15.77 17.41
CA LEU A 56 12.75 -14.32 17.33
C LEU A 56 14.01 -13.52 17.68
N GLY A 57 14.77 -13.96 18.68
CA GLY A 57 16.05 -13.35 19.05
C GLY A 57 17.07 -13.40 17.92
N VAL A 58 17.20 -14.53 17.23
CA VAL A 58 18.07 -14.66 16.05
C VAL A 58 17.64 -13.72 14.94
N MET A 59 16.32 -13.60 14.65
CA MET A 59 15.82 -12.63 13.68
C MET A 59 16.15 -11.19 14.09
N PHE A 60 15.96 -10.85 15.37
CA PHE A 60 16.27 -9.52 15.88
C PHE A 60 17.75 -9.16 15.71
N VAL A 61 18.65 -10.08 16.06
CA VAL A 61 20.09 -9.91 15.85
C VAL A 61 20.42 -9.74 14.37
N ARG A 62 19.79 -10.53 13.48
CA ARG A 62 20.01 -10.42 12.03
C ARG A 62 19.57 -9.07 11.48
N VAL A 63 18.42 -8.55 11.93
CA VAL A 63 17.93 -7.22 11.54
C VAL A 63 18.84 -6.12 12.07
N ALA A 64 19.22 -6.19 13.35
CA ALA A 64 20.14 -5.23 13.96
C ALA A 64 21.48 -5.21 13.21
N TRP A 65 22.03 -6.38 12.84
CA TRP A 65 23.26 -6.49 12.05
C TRP A 65 23.15 -5.80 10.68
N LEU A 66 22.03 -6.01 9.98
CA LEU A 66 21.80 -5.40 8.67
C LEU A 66 21.66 -3.87 8.78
N GLN A 67 21.03 -3.40 9.87
CA GLN A 67 20.86 -1.97 10.17
C GLN A 67 22.16 -1.30 10.67
N THR A 68 23.08 -2.00 11.33
CA THR A 68 24.31 -1.37 11.85
C THR A 68 25.48 -1.41 10.87
N ILE A 69 25.72 -2.56 10.21
CA ILE A 69 26.92 -2.75 9.36
C ILE A 69 26.67 -2.38 7.90
N GLY A 70 25.42 -2.48 7.42
CA GLY A 70 25.05 -2.20 6.03
C GLY A 70 24.31 -0.87 5.78
N SER A 71 24.05 -0.07 6.81
CA SER A 71 23.13 1.08 6.68
C SER A 71 23.63 2.23 5.83
N SER A 72 24.94 2.43 5.69
CA SER A 72 25.49 3.53 4.89
C SER A 72 25.14 3.39 3.41
N GLY A 73 25.37 2.21 2.83
CA GLY A 73 25.09 1.94 1.42
C GLY A 73 23.60 1.97 1.06
N TYR A 74 22.74 1.41 1.91
CA TYR A 74 21.28 1.45 1.67
C TYR A 74 20.71 2.86 1.84
N ARG A 75 21.27 3.67 2.74
CA ARG A 75 20.84 5.06 2.93
C ARG A 75 21.24 5.92 1.74
N GLU A 76 22.46 5.76 1.21
CA GLU A 76 22.89 6.45 -0.01
C GLU A 76 22.07 6.04 -1.22
N ALA A 77 21.80 4.75 -1.42
CA ALA A 77 20.93 4.28 -2.50
C ALA A 77 19.51 4.86 -2.41
N SER A 78 18.95 4.97 -1.20
CA SER A 78 17.64 5.58 -0.98
C SER A 78 17.64 7.08 -1.27
N ILE A 79 18.70 7.79 -0.86
CA ILE A 79 18.88 9.22 -1.17
C ILE A 79 19.03 9.42 -2.67
N ALA A 80 19.83 8.61 -3.36
CA ALA A 80 20.03 8.70 -4.80
C ALA A 80 18.74 8.44 -5.59
N GLN A 81 17.87 7.54 -5.11
CA GLN A 81 16.58 7.28 -5.75
C GLN A 81 15.57 8.42 -5.57
N ARG A 82 15.63 9.13 -4.44
CA ARG A 82 14.71 10.25 -4.13
C ARG A 82 15.22 11.61 -4.61
N THR A 83 16.53 11.79 -4.67
CA THR A 83 17.16 13.08 -4.97
C THR A 83 17.41 13.16 -6.47
N ARG A 84 16.57 13.92 -7.18
CA ARG A 84 16.90 14.35 -8.54
C ARG A 84 17.65 15.67 -8.46
N ILE A 85 18.85 15.69 -9.01
CA ILE A 85 19.60 16.93 -9.21
C ILE A 85 18.93 17.66 -10.37
N SER A 86 18.29 18.79 -10.09
CA SER A 86 17.85 19.74 -11.11
C SER A 86 18.89 20.84 -11.16
N VAL A 87 19.61 20.94 -12.28
CA VAL A 87 20.55 22.04 -12.52
C VAL A 87 19.70 23.26 -12.85
N ILE A 88 19.78 24.29 -12.00
CA ILE A 88 19.18 25.59 -12.28
C ILE A 88 20.22 26.37 -13.07
N ASP A 89 19.97 26.53 -14.37
CA ASP A 89 20.84 27.33 -15.21
C ASP A 89 20.76 28.80 -14.78
N ALA A 90 21.93 29.45 -14.71
CA ALA A 90 22.00 30.87 -14.46
C ALA A 90 21.39 31.64 -15.63
N GLU A 91 20.59 32.67 -15.34
CA GLU A 91 20.01 33.52 -16.36
C GLU A 91 21.09 34.33 -17.06
N ARG A 92 21.00 34.44 -18.40
CA ARG A 92 21.95 35.22 -19.20
C ARG A 92 21.74 36.70 -18.95
N GLY A 93 22.82 37.45 -18.74
CA GLY A 93 22.77 38.91 -18.65
C GLY A 93 22.26 39.58 -19.93
N SER A 94 21.58 40.71 -19.76
CA SER A 94 21.11 41.57 -20.86
C SER A 94 22.29 42.18 -21.63
N ILE A 95 22.24 42.17 -22.96
CA ILE A 95 23.19 42.90 -23.81
C ILE A 95 22.63 44.29 -24.09
N LEU A 96 23.40 45.30 -23.71
CA LEU A 96 23.10 46.71 -23.90
C LEU A 96 24.07 47.30 -24.93
N ASP A 97 23.56 48.19 -25.78
CA ASP A 97 24.39 49.07 -26.61
C ASP A 97 25.13 50.10 -25.74
N ARG A 98 26.11 50.81 -26.30
CA ARG A 98 26.89 51.87 -25.63
C ARG A 98 26.03 53.01 -25.05
N ASN A 99 24.82 53.18 -25.59
CA ASN A 99 23.85 54.18 -25.15
C ASN A 99 22.86 53.62 -24.11
N GLY A 100 23.06 52.39 -23.63
CA GLY A 100 22.17 51.72 -22.68
C GLY A 100 20.90 51.14 -23.31
N ARG A 101 20.81 51.05 -24.64
CA ARG A 101 19.64 50.47 -25.32
C ARG A 101 19.76 48.96 -25.41
N GLU A 102 18.71 48.25 -25.03
CA GLU A 102 18.67 46.79 -25.00
C GLU A 102 18.74 46.20 -26.43
N LEU A 103 19.67 45.26 -26.64
CA LEU A 103 19.84 44.53 -27.91
C LEU A 103 19.38 43.08 -27.80
N ALA A 104 19.59 42.47 -26.62
CA ALA A 104 19.13 41.12 -26.34
C ALA A 104 18.82 40.99 -24.84
N LEU A 105 17.62 40.51 -24.55
CA LEU A 105 17.13 40.30 -23.19
C LEU A 105 16.74 38.83 -23.02
N PRO A 106 16.95 38.25 -21.83
CA PRO A 106 16.35 36.96 -21.50
C PRO A 106 14.83 37.11 -21.46
N VAL A 107 14.12 36.18 -22.12
CA VAL A 107 12.66 36.12 -22.09
C VAL A 107 12.26 34.86 -21.33
N PRO A 108 11.52 34.98 -20.21
CA PRO A 108 11.09 33.82 -19.45
C PRO A 108 10.09 33.03 -20.30
N THR A 109 10.46 31.79 -20.65
CA THR A 109 9.58 30.86 -21.37
C THR A 109 9.50 29.55 -20.62
N LYS A 110 8.35 28.90 -20.66
CA LYS A 110 8.14 27.58 -20.05
C LYS A 110 7.91 26.54 -21.14
N THR A 111 8.39 25.32 -20.91
CA THR A 111 8.04 24.17 -21.76
C THR A 111 7.05 23.30 -20.99
N VAL A 112 5.87 23.12 -21.56
CA VAL A 112 4.82 22.26 -20.99
C VAL A 112 4.91 20.90 -21.69
N PHE A 113 5.02 19.84 -20.89
CA PHE A 113 5.04 18.46 -21.33
C PHE A 113 4.08 17.65 -20.48
N ALA A 114 3.61 16.53 -21.01
CA ALA A 114 2.79 15.56 -20.28
C ALA A 114 3.55 14.23 -20.18
N ASP A 115 3.32 13.51 -19.09
CA ASP A 115 3.73 12.12 -18.92
C ASP A 115 2.50 11.20 -19.13
N PRO A 116 2.40 10.51 -20.29
CA PRO A 116 1.30 9.61 -20.63
C PRO A 116 0.97 8.54 -19.57
N GLU A 117 1.93 8.17 -18.71
CA GLU A 117 1.71 7.20 -17.64
C GLU A 117 0.64 7.69 -16.65
N PHE A 118 0.58 9.01 -16.42
CA PHE A 118 -0.28 9.65 -15.44
C PHE A 118 -1.55 10.28 -16.05
N VAL A 119 -1.70 10.23 -17.38
CA VAL A 119 -2.88 10.79 -18.06
C VAL A 119 -4.06 9.82 -17.96
N THR A 120 -5.13 10.23 -17.27
CA THR A 120 -6.34 9.42 -17.07
C THR A 120 -7.19 9.32 -18.35
N ASP A 121 -7.40 10.45 -19.04
CA ASP A 121 -8.18 10.54 -20.29
C ASP A 121 -7.36 11.22 -21.40
N PRO A 122 -6.63 10.45 -22.23
CA PRO A 122 -5.80 11.00 -23.30
C PRO A 122 -6.57 11.80 -24.35
N VAL A 123 -7.82 11.41 -24.65
CA VAL A 123 -8.62 12.03 -25.71
C VAL A 123 -9.24 13.33 -25.21
N GLY A 124 -9.80 13.33 -23.99
CA GLY A 124 -10.30 14.56 -23.36
C GLY A 124 -9.19 15.56 -23.08
N ALA A 125 -8.04 15.10 -22.59
CA ALA A 125 -6.86 15.94 -22.37
C ALA A 125 -6.39 16.58 -23.69
N ALA A 126 -6.18 15.78 -24.75
CA ALA A 126 -5.77 16.29 -26.06
C ALA A 126 -6.73 17.35 -26.60
N ARG A 127 -8.05 17.14 -26.47
CA ARG A 127 -9.07 18.10 -26.92
C ARG A 127 -9.01 19.43 -26.16
N SER A 128 -8.89 19.36 -24.84
CA SER A 128 -8.82 20.56 -24.00
C SER A 128 -7.55 21.38 -24.28
N ILE A 129 -6.42 20.69 -24.51
CA ILE A 129 -5.15 21.28 -24.93
C ILE A 129 -5.26 21.89 -26.32
N ALA A 130 -5.91 21.19 -27.27
CA ALA A 130 -6.11 21.67 -28.63
C ALA A 130 -6.92 22.97 -28.67
N VAL A 131 -7.93 23.11 -27.82
CA VAL A 131 -8.69 24.37 -27.70
C VAL A 131 -7.81 25.49 -27.14
N ALA A 132 -7.01 25.22 -26.12
CA ALA A 132 -6.15 26.23 -25.50
C ALA A 132 -5.02 26.73 -26.44
N LEU A 133 -4.49 25.85 -27.27
CA LEU A 133 -3.40 26.14 -28.22
C LEU A 133 -3.88 26.44 -29.65
N ALA A 134 -5.19 26.41 -29.90
CA ALA A 134 -5.78 26.52 -31.23
C ALA A 134 -5.14 25.56 -32.25
N LEU A 135 -4.94 24.29 -31.85
CA LEU A 135 -4.37 23.25 -32.71
C LEU A 135 -5.32 22.88 -33.85
N THR A 136 -4.75 22.41 -34.97
CA THR A 136 -5.55 21.85 -36.05
C THR A 136 -6.14 20.48 -35.66
N PRO A 137 -7.25 20.03 -36.27
CA PRO A 137 -7.83 18.72 -35.97
C PRO A 137 -6.85 17.55 -36.18
N GLU A 138 -5.93 17.70 -37.15
CA GLU A 138 -4.87 16.71 -37.40
C GLU A 138 -3.88 16.61 -36.23
N GLN A 139 -3.49 17.76 -35.67
CA GLN A 139 -2.57 17.85 -34.53
C GLN A 139 -3.22 17.34 -33.23
N GLU A 140 -4.52 17.54 -33.05
CA GLU A 140 -5.27 16.98 -31.92
C GLU A 140 -5.24 15.45 -31.92
N VAL A 141 -5.48 14.83 -33.09
CA VAL A 141 -5.47 13.37 -33.24
C VAL A 141 -4.06 12.81 -33.02
N GLU A 142 -3.04 13.47 -33.55
CA GLU A 142 -1.64 13.07 -33.33
C GLU A 142 -1.25 13.17 -31.85
N LEU A 143 -1.69 14.24 -31.17
CA LEU A 143 -1.44 14.42 -29.74
C LEU A 143 -2.15 13.34 -28.91
N ALA A 144 -3.42 13.04 -29.21
CA ALA A 144 -4.16 11.98 -28.54
C ALA A 144 -3.47 10.61 -28.72
N ALA A 145 -2.96 10.32 -29.92
CA ALA A 145 -2.21 9.09 -30.17
C ALA A 145 -0.91 9.03 -29.35
N LYS A 146 -0.18 10.14 -29.23
CA LYS A 146 1.03 10.23 -28.39
C LYS A 146 0.73 10.11 -26.89
N LEU A 147 -0.40 10.65 -26.42
CA LEU A 147 -0.84 10.54 -25.03
C LEU A 147 -1.40 9.15 -24.69
N GLN A 148 -1.84 8.38 -25.69
CA GLN A 148 -2.24 6.97 -25.50
C GLN A 148 -1.04 6.04 -25.33
N ASP A 149 0.11 6.41 -25.87
CA ASP A 149 1.34 5.64 -25.74
C ASP A 149 1.95 5.78 -24.34
N LYS A 150 1.54 4.88 -23.44
CA LYS A 150 2.03 4.80 -22.06
C LYS A 150 3.48 4.34 -21.93
N THR A 151 4.17 4.03 -23.03
CA THR A 151 5.60 3.68 -22.99
C THR A 151 6.49 4.92 -22.94
N SER A 152 6.01 6.05 -23.46
CA SER A 152 6.71 7.33 -23.37
C SER A 152 6.47 7.98 -22.02
N LYS A 153 7.52 8.54 -21.42
CA LYS A 153 7.45 9.35 -20.18
C LYS A 153 7.49 10.86 -20.44
N TYR A 154 7.61 11.25 -21.71
CA TYR A 154 7.78 12.65 -22.09
C TYR A 154 7.14 12.91 -23.45
N VAL A 155 6.02 13.63 -23.43
CA VAL A 155 5.36 14.13 -24.64
C VAL A 155 5.33 15.66 -24.58
N PRO A 156 6.08 16.37 -25.44
CA PRO A 156 6.08 17.82 -25.44
C PRO A 156 4.75 18.34 -25.99
N ILE A 157 4.08 19.20 -25.22
CA ILE A 157 2.82 19.85 -25.63
C ILE A 157 3.11 21.18 -26.31
N ALA A 158 3.87 22.04 -25.61
CA ALA A 158 4.28 23.35 -26.12
C ALA A 158 5.69 23.67 -25.63
N ARG A 159 6.59 23.97 -26.58
CA ARG A 159 7.97 24.41 -26.28
C ARG A 159 8.03 25.92 -26.29
N GLN A 160 8.80 26.48 -25.35
CA GLN A 160 9.01 27.93 -25.23
C GLN A 160 7.70 28.74 -25.20
N ALA A 161 6.67 28.22 -24.52
CA ALA A 161 5.42 28.91 -24.34
C ALA A 161 5.61 30.17 -23.49
N THR A 162 4.86 31.22 -23.83
CA THR A 162 4.75 32.43 -22.99
C THR A 162 4.13 32.06 -21.64
N LEU A 163 4.42 32.86 -20.62
CA LEU A 163 3.89 32.65 -19.27
C LEU A 163 2.36 32.52 -19.28
N GLU A 164 1.67 33.39 -20.04
CA GLU A 164 0.21 33.38 -20.16
C GLU A 164 -0.34 32.04 -20.71
N ILE A 165 0.23 31.52 -21.80
CA ILE A 165 -0.21 30.26 -22.41
C ILE A 165 0.11 29.10 -21.46
N SER A 166 1.29 29.11 -20.83
CA SER A 166 1.68 28.07 -19.90
C SER A 166 0.78 28.03 -18.66
N ASP A 167 0.42 29.19 -18.11
CA ASP A 167 -0.42 29.29 -16.94
C ASP A 167 -1.88 28.94 -17.29
N ALA A 168 -2.34 29.27 -18.50
CA ALA A 168 -3.62 28.81 -19.02
C ALA A 168 -3.66 27.28 -19.13
N LEU A 169 -2.64 26.63 -19.70
CA LEU A 169 -2.55 25.17 -19.79
C LEU A 169 -2.53 24.51 -18.40
N MET A 170 -1.78 25.07 -17.45
CA MET A 170 -1.76 24.57 -16.07
C MET A 170 -3.09 24.76 -15.34
N ALA A 171 -3.84 25.82 -15.67
CA ALA A 171 -5.16 26.07 -15.09
C ALA A 171 -6.21 25.02 -15.48
N LEU A 172 -6.01 24.28 -16.59
CA LEU A 172 -6.88 23.17 -16.99
C LEU A 172 -6.82 21.98 -16.01
N LYS A 173 -5.78 21.89 -15.15
CA LYS A 173 -5.60 20.84 -14.12
C LYS A 173 -5.84 19.42 -14.67
N LEU A 174 -5.25 19.14 -15.82
CA LEU A 174 -5.27 17.81 -16.42
C LEU A 174 -4.31 16.90 -15.65
N ASP A 175 -4.68 15.62 -15.52
CA ASP A 175 -3.78 14.62 -14.95
C ASP A 175 -2.68 14.31 -15.97
N GLY A 176 -1.42 14.35 -15.51
CA GLY A 176 -0.23 13.99 -16.31
C GLY A 176 0.60 15.17 -16.79
#